data_AF-A0A7C3T4R2-F1
#
_entry.id   AF-A0A7C3T4R2-F1
#
_cell.length_a   1.000
_cell.length_b   1.000
_cell.length_c   1.000
_cell.angle_alpha   90.00
_cell.angle_beta   90.00
_cell.angle_gamma   90.00
#
_symmetry.space_group_name_H-M   'P 1'
#
loop_
_entity.id
_entity.type
_entity.pdbx_description
1 polymer ?
#
loop_
_entity_poly.entity_id
_entity_poly.type
_entity_poly.pdbx_seq_one_letter_code
_entity_poly.pdbx_strand_id
1 'polypeptide(L)'
;MLSHSLRFGVMNMRGACFLFVLVLTVTGLAQEVTRGPILIRSEADLYGIAQGYGTVDSPFVLEGLRIDAAGEPFGILVANLSRPLILRNLEVYGAAVAASRILIAEYITIENVVVRGSAAGILVAGGRTITIRKTRISECQNGIRLMFSEGVTLAEIEVEKAEVGIWLQGTTRSILKGSRIQKCGLGVLLELGSVGNVVAQNAFWGNHVHAYSAGGNAFDDGTRGNFWEGFDAPDKNGDGILDEAYSIGPDKDRFPLLSAP
;
A
#
# COMPACT_ATOMS: atom_id res chain seq x y z
N MET A 1 63.98 -50.29 39.32
CA MET A 1 62.80 -51.12 38.97
C MET A 1 61.59 -50.20 38.92
N LEU A 2 60.91 -50.15 37.76
CA LEU A 2 59.47 -49.90 37.52
C LEU A 2 58.81 -48.72 38.28
N SER A 3 58.55 -47.56 37.66
CA SER A 3 57.46 -47.21 36.71
C SER A 3 56.20 -46.63 37.38
N HIS A 4 55.71 -45.52 36.79
CA HIS A 4 54.37 -44.89 36.91
C HIS A 4 54.20 -43.95 38.13
N SER A 5 53.61 -42.76 38.03
CA SER A 5 52.49 -42.29 37.21
C SER A 5 52.41 -40.75 37.17
N LEU A 6 51.76 -40.23 36.13
CA LEU A 6 51.41 -38.82 35.91
C LEU A 6 50.45 -38.24 36.98
N ARG A 7 50.47 -36.92 37.16
CA ARG A 7 49.26 -36.07 37.17
C ARG A 7 49.59 -34.58 37.03
N PHE A 8 49.12 -34.00 35.91
CA PHE A 8 48.87 -32.57 35.73
C PHE A 8 47.67 -32.16 36.59
N GLY A 9 47.75 -30.98 37.23
CA GLY A 9 46.71 -30.43 38.10
C GLY A 9 46.68 -28.90 38.06
N VAL A 10 46.10 -28.39 36.96
CA VAL A 10 45.25 -27.20 36.76
C VAL A 10 45.41 -25.98 37.68
N MET A 11 45.66 -24.86 37.01
CA MET A 11 45.69 -23.46 37.42
C MET A 11 44.27 -22.94 37.77
N ASN A 12 44.16 -22.21 38.88
CA ASN A 12 42.94 -21.52 39.33
C ASN A 12 42.45 -20.48 38.31
N MET A 13 41.21 -20.59 37.84
CA MET A 13 40.49 -19.50 37.20
C MET A 13 39.25 -19.12 38.03
N ARG A 14 39.21 -17.86 38.44
CA ARG A 14 38.08 -17.22 39.12
C ARG A 14 36.90 -17.11 38.14
N GLY A 15 35.82 -17.84 38.40
CA GLY A 15 34.58 -17.74 37.63
C GLY A 15 33.77 -16.51 38.04
N ALA A 16 33.56 -15.58 37.12
CA ALA A 16 32.56 -14.54 37.23
C ALA A 16 31.20 -15.10 36.80
N CYS A 17 30.24 -15.19 37.71
CA CYS A 17 28.85 -15.52 37.39
C CYS A 17 28.18 -14.34 36.70
N PHE A 18 28.04 -14.39 35.37
CA PHE A 18 27.12 -13.54 34.64
C PHE A 18 25.72 -14.15 34.69
N LEU A 19 24.83 -13.51 35.43
CA LEU A 19 23.40 -13.82 35.44
C LEU A 19 22.81 -13.34 34.11
N PHE A 20 22.69 -14.25 33.13
CA PHE A 20 21.90 -13.98 31.93
C PHE A 20 20.42 -14.02 32.29
N VAL A 21 19.82 -12.84 32.45
CA VAL A 21 18.36 -12.71 32.48
C VAL A 21 17.87 -12.88 31.05
N LEU A 22 17.38 -14.07 30.72
CA LEU A 22 16.68 -14.35 29.48
C LEU A 22 15.32 -13.64 29.54
N VAL A 23 15.23 -12.43 28.98
CA VAL A 23 13.94 -11.78 28.74
C VAL A 23 13.30 -12.46 27.54
N LEU A 24 12.50 -13.49 27.80
CA LEU A 24 11.57 -14.04 26.82
C LEU A 24 10.46 -13.02 26.61
N THR A 25 10.61 -12.14 25.61
CA THR A 25 9.44 -11.43 25.08
C THR A 25 8.60 -12.47 24.36
N VAL A 26 7.58 -12.99 25.05
CA VAL A 26 6.48 -13.69 24.39
C VAL A 26 5.73 -12.62 23.61
N THR A 27 6.14 -12.35 22.38
CA THR A 27 5.24 -11.74 21.41
C THR A 27 4.18 -12.79 21.17
N GLY A 28 3.03 -12.67 21.82
CA GLY A 28 1.86 -13.43 21.44
C GLY A 28 1.60 -13.14 19.98
N LEU A 29 1.97 -14.05 19.09
CA LEU A 29 1.45 -14.05 17.73
C LEU A 29 -0.04 -14.32 17.92
N ALA A 30 -0.85 -13.27 17.94
CA ALA A 30 -2.28 -13.43 17.70
C ALA A 30 -2.38 -14.27 16.43
N GLN A 31 -2.93 -15.47 16.54
CA GLN A 31 -3.07 -16.35 15.39
C GLN A 31 -4.06 -15.66 14.46
N GLU A 32 -3.55 -15.05 13.38
CA GLU A 32 -4.39 -14.41 12.38
C GLU A 32 -5.38 -15.46 11.86
N VAL A 33 -6.66 -15.13 11.93
CA VAL A 33 -7.73 -16.04 11.52
C VAL A 33 -7.74 -16.06 10.00
N THR A 34 -7.23 -17.15 9.41
CA THR A 34 -7.32 -17.39 7.97
C THR A 34 -8.74 -17.83 7.62
N ARG A 35 -9.33 -17.20 6.60
CA ARG A 35 -10.64 -17.58 6.04
C ARG A 35 -10.68 -17.39 4.53
N GLY A 36 -11.71 -17.99 3.93
CA GLY A 36 -12.04 -17.77 2.52
C GLY A 36 -12.61 -16.36 2.25
N PRO A 37 -13.00 -16.10 1.00
CA PRO A 37 -13.52 -14.81 0.56
C PRO A 37 -14.63 -14.21 1.42
N ILE A 38 -14.68 -12.88 1.43
CA ILE A 38 -15.71 -12.09 2.10
C ILE A 38 -16.47 -11.29 1.05
N LEU A 39 -17.77 -11.56 0.93
CA LEU A 39 -18.63 -10.92 -0.06
C LEU A 39 -19.65 -10.05 0.66
N ILE A 40 -19.44 -8.75 0.66
CA ILE A 40 -20.33 -7.74 1.23
C ILE A 40 -21.14 -7.16 0.07
N ARG A 41 -22.35 -7.68 -0.12
CA ARG A 41 -23.31 -7.23 -1.14
C ARG A 41 -24.36 -6.30 -0.56
N SER A 42 -24.48 -6.29 0.76
CA SER A 42 -25.37 -5.46 1.55
C SER A 42 -24.82 -5.30 2.97
N GLU A 43 -25.41 -4.38 3.74
CA GLU A 43 -25.11 -4.22 5.17
C GLU A 43 -25.35 -5.50 5.98
N ALA A 44 -26.30 -6.35 5.55
CA ALA A 44 -26.63 -7.59 6.25
C ALA A 44 -25.44 -8.56 6.30
N ASP A 45 -24.56 -8.53 5.29
CA ASP A 45 -23.39 -9.38 5.20
C ASP A 45 -22.29 -8.98 6.21
N LEU A 46 -22.38 -7.79 6.79
CA LEU A 46 -21.44 -7.29 7.79
C LEU A 46 -21.82 -7.75 9.21
N TYR A 47 -23.09 -8.07 9.45
CA TYR A 47 -23.53 -8.51 10.76
C TYR A 47 -22.89 -9.84 11.15
N GLY A 48 -22.22 -9.85 12.30
CA GLY A 48 -21.51 -11.02 12.83
C GLY A 48 -20.08 -11.19 12.32
N ILE A 49 -19.63 -10.40 11.36
CA ILE A 49 -18.22 -10.41 10.90
C ILE A 49 -17.51 -9.07 11.10
N ALA A 50 -18.24 -7.96 11.18
CA ALA A 50 -17.72 -6.63 11.43
C ALA A 50 -18.29 -6.06 12.73
N GLN A 51 -17.49 -5.23 13.40
CA GLN A 51 -17.94 -4.43 14.55
C GLN A 51 -18.59 -3.12 14.10
N GLY A 52 -19.29 -2.42 14.99
CA GLY A 52 -19.88 -1.10 14.73
C GLY A 52 -21.23 -1.15 14.01
N TYR A 53 -21.73 0.02 13.63
CA TYR A 53 -23.11 0.22 13.16
C TYR A 53 -23.21 0.95 11.80
N GLY A 54 -22.08 1.18 11.13
CA GLY A 54 -22.02 1.88 9.86
C GLY A 54 -22.45 3.35 9.96
N THR A 55 -22.17 4.01 11.08
CA THR A 55 -22.30 5.48 11.21
C THR A 55 -20.91 6.13 11.14
N VAL A 56 -20.84 7.45 11.03
CA VAL A 56 -19.54 8.15 11.05
C VAL A 56 -18.80 7.94 12.38
N ASP A 57 -19.54 7.97 13.49
CA ASP A 57 -18.97 7.79 14.84
C ASP A 57 -18.77 6.31 15.22
N SER A 58 -19.46 5.39 14.53
CA SER A 58 -19.35 3.95 14.73
C SER A 58 -19.38 3.24 13.38
N PRO A 59 -18.31 3.35 12.58
CA PRO A 59 -18.25 2.72 11.26
C PRO A 59 -18.27 1.21 11.42
N PHE A 60 -18.67 0.50 10.36
CA PHE A 60 -18.40 -0.93 10.32
C PHE A 60 -16.88 -1.15 10.29
N VAL A 61 -16.37 -2.12 11.05
CA VAL A 61 -14.94 -2.44 11.09
C VAL A 61 -14.74 -3.94 10.89
N LEU A 62 -14.09 -4.30 9.79
CA LEU A 62 -13.58 -5.63 9.50
C LEU A 62 -12.07 -5.63 9.66
N GLU A 63 -11.55 -6.41 10.60
CA GLU A 63 -10.13 -6.32 10.97
C GLU A 63 -9.47 -7.63 11.41
N GLY A 64 -8.14 -7.69 11.28
CA GLY A 64 -7.32 -8.74 11.88
C GLY A 64 -7.48 -10.11 11.22
N LEU A 65 -7.75 -10.12 9.92
CA LEU A 65 -8.03 -11.35 9.17
C LEU A 65 -7.00 -11.56 8.07
N ARG A 66 -6.71 -12.84 7.85
CA ARG A 66 -6.00 -13.32 6.67
C ARG A 66 -7.01 -13.95 5.72
N ILE A 67 -7.02 -13.51 4.47
CA ILE A 67 -8.03 -13.89 3.48
C ILE A 67 -7.32 -14.55 2.31
N ASP A 68 -7.55 -15.85 2.18
CA ASP A 68 -7.11 -16.66 1.05
C ASP A 68 -8.28 -16.81 0.09
N ALA A 69 -8.19 -16.18 -1.08
CA ALA A 69 -9.23 -16.30 -2.08
C ALA A 69 -9.20 -17.65 -2.80
N ALA A 70 -8.11 -18.44 -2.71
CA ALA A 70 -8.00 -19.77 -3.31
C ALA A 70 -8.41 -19.84 -4.81
N GLY A 71 -8.12 -18.79 -5.58
CA GLY A 71 -8.47 -18.69 -7.00
C GLY A 71 -9.87 -18.13 -7.27
N GLU A 72 -10.68 -17.85 -6.24
CA GLU A 72 -11.94 -17.13 -6.40
C GLU A 72 -11.70 -15.72 -6.97
N PRO A 73 -12.71 -15.11 -7.64
CA PRO A 73 -12.53 -13.81 -8.27
C PRO A 73 -12.05 -12.73 -7.31
N PHE A 74 -12.54 -12.74 -6.07
CA PHE A 74 -12.27 -11.70 -5.07
C PHE A 74 -11.88 -12.29 -3.72
N GLY A 75 -10.91 -11.66 -3.05
CA GLY A 75 -10.69 -11.90 -1.61
C GLY A 75 -11.74 -11.17 -0.77
N ILE A 76 -11.90 -9.87 -1.02
CA ILE A 76 -12.98 -9.04 -0.45
C ILE A 76 -13.73 -8.38 -1.59
N LEU A 77 -15.05 -8.53 -1.61
CA LEU A 77 -15.96 -7.73 -2.41
C LEU A 77 -16.76 -6.82 -1.48
N VAL A 78 -16.79 -5.52 -1.77
CA VAL A 78 -17.75 -4.57 -1.22
C VAL A 78 -18.54 -3.99 -2.38
N ALA A 79 -19.86 -4.21 -2.39
CA ALA A 79 -20.73 -3.75 -3.46
C ALA A 79 -21.94 -2.99 -2.89
N ASN A 80 -22.29 -1.86 -3.50
CA ASN A 80 -23.50 -1.08 -3.20
C ASN A 80 -23.62 -0.66 -1.72
N LEU A 81 -22.50 -0.32 -1.08
CA LEU A 81 -22.46 0.11 0.31
C LEU A 81 -22.27 1.63 0.39
N SER A 82 -23.18 2.33 1.05
CA SER A 82 -23.12 3.78 1.27
C SER A 82 -22.87 4.16 2.74
N ARG A 83 -22.69 3.16 3.61
CA ARG A 83 -22.33 3.35 5.01
C ARG A 83 -20.82 3.21 5.23
N PRO A 84 -20.23 3.99 6.16
CA PRO A 84 -18.82 3.86 6.53
C PRO A 84 -18.41 2.42 6.87
N LEU A 85 -17.40 1.93 6.15
CA LEU A 85 -16.76 0.64 6.39
C LEU A 85 -15.24 0.80 6.38
N ILE A 86 -14.59 0.29 7.41
CA ILE A 86 -13.15 0.22 7.55
C ILE A 86 -12.72 -1.23 7.38
N LEU A 87 -11.86 -1.47 6.38
CA LEU A 87 -11.10 -2.70 6.17
C LEU A 87 -9.69 -2.44 6.70
N ARG A 88 -9.30 -3.03 7.84
CA ARG A 88 -8.00 -2.73 8.46
C ARG A 88 -7.22 -3.92 8.98
N ASN A 89 -5.90 -3.84 8.98
CA ASN A 89 -5.04 -4.91 9.51
C ASN A 89 -5.37 -6.26 8.83
N LEU A 90 -5.43 -6.26 7.50
CA LEU A 90 -5.81 -7.43 6.70
C LEU A 90 -4.65 -7.89 5.82
N GLU A 91 -4.54 -9.19 5.62
CA GLU A 91 -3.74 -9.78 4.53
C GLU A 91 -4.68 -10.44 3.53
N VAL A 92 -4.58 -10.10 2.24
CA VAL A 92 -5.46 -10.65 1.20
C VAL A 92 -4.63 -11.15 0.02
N TYR A 93 -4.84 -12.40 -0.39
CA TYR A 93 -4.08 -13.01 -1.47
C TYR A 93 -4.87 -14.08 -2.23
N GLY A 94 -4.31 -14.51 -3.37
CA GLY A 94 -4.82 -15.65 -4.14
C GLY A 94 -6.07 -15.37 -4.98
N ALA A 95 -6.43 -14.10 -5.22
CA ALA A 95 -7.63 -13.75 -5.96
C ALA A 95 -7.37 -13.71 -7.47
N ALA A 96 -8.26 -14.30 -8.27
CA ALA A 96 -8.12 -14.36 -9.73
C ALA A 96 -8.38 -13.02 -10.42
N VAL A 97 -9.18 -12.12 -9.82
CA VAL A 97 -9.52 -10.81 -10.41
C VAL A 97 -9.02 -9.66 -9.55
N ALA A 98 -9.41 -9.57 -8.28
CA ALA A 98 -8.95 -8.50 -7.40
C ALA A 98 -8.89 -8.95 -5.94
N ALA A 99 -7.81 -8.65 -5.24
CA ALA A 99 -7.74 -9.00 -3.81
C ALA A 99 -8.82 -8.25 -3.03
N SER A 100 -8.97 -6.94 -3.25
CA SER A 100 -10.11 -6.16 -2.77
C SER A 100 -10.81 -5.46 -3.93
N ARG A 101 -12.10 -5.74 -4.13
CA ARG A 101 -12.95 -5.07 -5.09
C ARG A 101 -13.98 -4.20 -4.39
N ILE A 102 -13.95 -2.91 -4.66
CA ILE A 102 -14.95 -1.93 -4.21
C ILE A 102 -15.79 -1.52 -5.43
N LEU A 103 -17.09 -1.76 -5.39
CA LEU A 103 -17.99 -1.56 -6.52
C LEU A 103 -19.17 -0.70 -6.12
N ILE A 104 -19.29 0.49 -6.72
CA ILE A 104 -20.41 1.42 -6.52
C ILE A 104 -20.65 1.61 -5.01
N ALA A 105 -19.60 2.03 -4.30
CA ALA A 105 -19.63 2.17 -2.85
C ALA A 105 -19.02 3.50 -2.43
N GLU A 106 -19.42 3.98 -1.26
CA GLU A 106 -19.01 5.25 -0.70
C GLU A 106 -18.55 5.09 0.75
N TYR A 107 -17.64 5.97 1.20
CA TYR A 107 -17.15 5.99 2.59
C TYR A 107 -16.39 4.73 3.01
N ILE A 108 -15.62 4.14 2.08
CA ILE A 108 -14.78 2.98 2.39
C ILE A 108 -13.37 3.44 2.74
N THR A 109 -12.86 2.95 3.87
CA THR A 109 -11.46 3.10 4.26
C THR A 109 -10.77 1.74 4.22
N ILE A 110 -9.66 1.65 3.49
CA ILE A 110 -8.76 0.50 3.49
C ILE A 110 -7.45 0.95 4.12
N GLU A 111 -7.10 0.44 5.30
CA GLU A 111 -5.90 0.88 6.01
C GLU A 111 -5.05 -0.25 6.57
N ASN A 112 -3.73 -0.13 6.49
CA ASN A 112 -2.81 -1.16 7.00
C ASN A 112 -3.14 -2.55 6.43
N VAL A 113 -3.24 -2.63 5.10
CA VAL A 113 -3.54 -3.88 4.39
C VAL A 113 -2.33 -4.35 3.59
N VAL A 114 -2.11 -5.66 3.54
CA VAL A 114 -1.12 -6.32 2.70
C VAL A 114 -1.84 -7.12 1.62
N VAL A 115 -1.49 -6.88 0.35
CA VAL A 115 -2.05 -7.58 -0.80
C VAL A 115 -0.96 -8.24 -1.63
N ARG A 116 -1.16 -9.52 -2.01
CA ARG A 116 -0.20 -10.26 -2.82
C ARG A 116 -0.84 -11.17 -3.87
N GLY A 117 -0.18 -11.32 -5.02
CA GLY A 117 -0.45 -12.41 -5.97
C GLY A 117 -1.87 -12.41 -6.55
N SER A 118 -2.37 -11.25 -6.98
CA SER A 118 -3.71 -11.10 -7.56
C SER A 118 -3.65 -10.29 -8.87
N ALA A 119 -4.60 -10.47 -9.79
CA ALA A 119 -4.58 -9.72 -11.06
C ALA A 119 -4.67 -8.20 -10.83
N ALA A 120 -5.58 -7.75 -9.96
CA ALA A 120 -5.53 -6.43 -9.35
C ALA A 120 -5.30 -6.57 -7.83
N GLY A 121 -4.47 -5.70 -7.24
CA GLY A 121 -4.36 -5.64 -5.79
C GLY A 121 -5.64 -5.06 -5.18
N ILE A 122 -5.92 -3.80 -5.49
CA ILE A 122 -7.18 -3.13 -5.15
C ILE A 122 -7.83 -2.59 -6.41
N LEU A 123 -9.11 -2.89 -6.60
CA LEU A 123 -9.92 -2.42 -7.71
C LEU A 123 -11.13 -1.66 -7.20
N VAL A 124 -11.19 -0.36 -7.47
CA VAL A 124 -12.33 0.50 -7.16
C VAL A 124 -13.03 0.87 -8.46
N ALA A 125 -14.33 0.59 -8.56
CA ALA A 125 -15.14 0.93 -9.71
C ALA A 125 -16.40 1.69 -9.28
N GLY A 126 -16.54 2.94 -9.71
CA GLY A 126 -17.66 3.81 -9.33
C GLY A 126 -17.64 4.21 -7.85
N GLY A 127 -16.46 4.30 -7.24
CA GLY A 127 -16.32 4.65 -5.82
C GLY A 127 -16.31 6.16 -5.58
N ARG A 128 -16.87 6.60 -4.44
CA ARG A 128 -16.78 7.99 -3.97
C ARG A 128 -16.29 8.07 -2.54
N THR A 129 -15.48 9.06 -2.22
CA THR A 129 -14.98 9.27 -0.83
C THR A 129 -14.32 7.99 -0.30
N ILE A 130 -13.36 7.46 -1.08
CA ILE A 130 -12.61 6.25 -0.74
C ILE A 130 -11.25 6.67 -0.20
N THR A 131 -10.83 6.10 0.92
CA THR A 131 -9.49 6.29 1.47
C THR A 131 -8.74 4.97 1.47
N ILE A 132 -7.58 4.92 0.85
CA ILE A 132 -6.65 3.80 0.92
C ILE A 132 -5.36 4.34 1.52
N ARG A 133 -4.92 3.79 2.65
CA ARG A 133 -3.70 4.26 3.30
C ARG A 133 -2.84 3.18 3.94
N LYS A 134 -1.53 3.41 4.03
CA LYS A 134 -0.60 2.49 4.72
C LYS A 134 -0.69 1.05 4.20
N THR A 135 -0.89 0.91 2.89
CA THR A 135 -1.18 -0.38 2.26
C THR A 135 -0.02 -0.79 1.38
N ARG A 136 0.38 -2.06 1.49
CA ARG A 136 1.44 -2.67 0.68
C ARG A 136 0.84 -3.63 -0.34
N ILE A 137 1.21 -3.47 -1.60
CA ILE A 137 0.73 -4.30 -2.71
C ILE A 137 1.94 -4.78 -3.49
N SER A 138 2.06 -6.10 -3.66
CA SER A 138 3.19 -6.70 -4.37
C SER A 138 2.73 -7.81 -5.30
N GLU A 139 3.44 -8.00 -6.41
CA GLU A 139 3.27 -9.16 -7.30
C GLU A 139 1.83 -9.26 -7.85
N CYS A 140 1.28 -8.12 -8.24
CA CYS A 140 -0.04 -8.00 -8.88
C CYS A 140 0.13 -7.44 -10.29
N GLN A 141 -0.69 -7.83 -11.27
CA GLN A 141 -0.59 -7.24 -12.62
C GLN A 141 -0.88 -5.73 -12.56
N ASN A 142 -1.96 -5.36 -11.88
CA ASN A 142 -2.28 -3.96 -11.54
C ASN A 142 -2.22 -3.79 -10.03
N GLY A 143 -1.47 -2.82 -9.50
CA GLY A 143 -1.40 -2.58 -8.06
C GLY A 143 -2.73 -2.04 -7.52
N ILE A 144 -3.05 -0.78 -7.86
CA ILE A 144 -4.34 -0.15 -7.59
C ILE A 144 -4.95 0.32 -8.90
N ARG A 145 -6.21 -0.05 -9.16
CA ARG A 145 -6.97 0.43 -10.31
C ARG A 145 -8.24 1.13 -9.86
N LEU A 146 -8.38 2.39 -10.28
CA LEU A 146 -9.53 3.24 -10.04
C LEU A 146 -10.27 3.47 -11.36
N MET A 147 -11.54 3.11 -11.42
CA MET A 147 -12.38 3.22 -12.61
C MET A 147 -13.59 4.09 -12.30
N PHE A 148 -13.76 5.16 -13.06
CA PHE A 148 -14.92 6.06 -12.99
C PHE A 148 -15.26 6.49 -11.55
N SER A 149 -14.23 6.80 -10.78
CA SER A 149 -14.32 7.10 -9.34
C SER A 149 -14.01 8.58 -9.07
N GLU A 150 -14.38 9.06 -7.90
CA GLU A 150 -14.23 10.48 -7.55
C GLU A 150 -13.81 10.65 -6.09
N GLY A 151 -12.92 11.60 -5.81
CA GLY A 151 -12.59 11.92 -4.43
C GLY A 151 -11.90 10.77 -3.71
N VAL A 152 -11.04 10.03 -4.40
CA VAL A 152 -10.24 8.94 -3.82
C VAL A 152 -8.96 9.50 -3.24
N THR A 153 -8.62 9.13 -2.01
CA THR A 153 -7.35 9.45 -1.37
C THR A 153 -6.50 8.20 -1.26
N LEU A 154 -5.34 8.21 -1.91
CA LEU A 154 -4.28 7.21 -1.80
C LEU A 154 -3.10 7.85 -1.05
N ALA A 155 -2.80 7.35 0.15
CA ALA A 155 -1.76 7.92 0.99
C ALA A 155 -0.85 6.85 1.60
N GLU A 156 0.46 7.07 1.66
CA GLU A 156 1.38 6.12 2.30
C GLU A 156 1.25 4.69 1.72
N ILE A 157 1.10 4.59 0.39
CA ILE A 157 0.98 3.31 -0.31
C ILE A 157 2.37 2.83 -0.74
N GLU A 158 2.62 1.54 -0.66
CA GLU A 158 3.77 0.90 -1.29
C GLU A 158 3.29 -0.09 -2.35
N VAL A 159 3.56 0.20 -3.62
CA VAL A 159 3.30 -0.73 -4.74
C VAL A 159 4.62 -1.19 -5.33
N GLU A 160 4.81 -2.51 -5.43
CA GLU A 160 5.98 -3.08 -6.09
C GLU A 160 5.67 -4.22 -7.06
N LYS A 161 6.50 -4.35 -8.10
CA LYS A 161 6.47 -5.46 -9.07
C LYS A 161 5.10 -5.64 -9.73
N ALA A 162 4.55 -4.55 -10.26
CA ALA A 162 3.31 -4.57 -11.04
C ALA A 162 3.56 -4.19 -12.50
N GLU A 163 2.69 -4.61 -13.42
CA GLU A 163 2.72 -4.12 -14.79
C GLU A 163 2.33 -2.62 -14.81
N VAL A 164 1.22 -2.30 -14.13
CA VAL A 164 0.84 -0.92 -13.83
C VAL A 164 0.69 -0.76 -12.32
N GLY A 165 1.47 0.14 -11.71
CA GLY A 165 1.46 0.36 -10.26
C GLY A 165 0.12 0.94 -9.79
N ILE A 166 -0.23 2.12 -10.27
CA ILE A 166 -1.50 2.80 -9.97
C ILE A 166 -2.14 3.30 -11.27
N TRP A 167 -3.39 2.92 -11.53
CA TRP A 167 -4.10 3.24 -12.76
C TRP A 167 -5.42 3.96 -12.48
N LEU A 168 -5.54 5.20 -12.94
CA LEU A 168 -6.75 6.02 -12.90
C LEU A 168 -7.37 6.08 -14.29
N GLN A 169 -8.62 5.62 -14.39
CA GLN A 169 -9.43 5.62 -15.61
C GLN A 169 -10.72 6.38 -15.37
N GLY A 170 -10.91 7.52 -16.06
CA GLY A 170 -12.04 8.42 -15.82
C GLY A 170 -12.21 8.82 -14.36
N THR A 171 -11.13 8.87 -13.59
CA THR A 171 -11.14 9.15 -12.16
C THR A 171 -10.77 10.61 -11.92
N THR A 172 -11.53 11.31 -11.09
CA THR A 172 -11.37 12.76 -10.92
C THR A 172 -11.24 13.17 -9.47
N ARG A 173 -10.67 14.36 -9.24
CA ARG A 173 -10.57 15.01 -7.92
C ARG A 173 -9.97 14.09 -6.84
N SER A 174 -9.02 13.26 -7.23
CA SER A 174 -8.38 12.27 -6.36
C SER A 174 -6.94 12.65 -6.05
N ILE A 175 -6.39 12.12 -4.96
CA ILE A 175 -5.07 12.48 -4.45
C ILE A 175 -4.23 11.21 -4.30
N LEU A 176 -3.00 11.23 -4.79
CA LEU A 176 -1.96 10.26 -4.52
C LEU A 176 -0.78 10.97 -3.84
N LYS A 177 -0.51 10.62 -2.59
CA LYS A 177 0.48 11.32 -1.77
C LYS A 177 1.33 10.41 -0.88
N GLY A 178 2.58 10.79 -0.64
CA GLY A 178 3.44 10.12 0.36
C GLY A 178 3.68 8.63 0.06
N SER A 179 3.58 8.23 -1.20
CA SER A 179 3.59 6.81 -1.61
C SER A 179 4.88 6.44 -2.33
N ARG A 180 5.23 5.16 -2.29
CA ARG A 180 6.36 4.57 -3.01
C ARG A 180 5.85 3.61 -4.09
N ILE A 181 6.12 3.93 -5.34
CA ILE A 181 5.76 3.11 -6.50
C ILE A 181 7.04 2.67 -7.18
N GLN A 182 7.33 1.37 -7.09
CA GLN A 182 8.64 0.87 -7.48
C GLN A 182 8.62 -0.41 -8.30
N LYS A 183 9.64 -0.60 -9.14
CA LYS A 183 9.86 -1.84 -9.91
C LYS A 183 8.63 -2.25 -10.73
N CYS A 184 7.86 -1.27 -11.22
CA CYS A 184 6.69 -1.50 -12.06
C CYS A 184 7.02 -1.29 -13.55
N GLY A 185 6.21 -1.86 -14.45
CA GLY A 185 6.30 -1.53 -15.88
C GLY A 185 5.97 -0.04 -16.11
N LEU A 186 4.82 0.39 -15.63
CA LEU A 186 4.40 1.79 -15.56
C LEU A 186 4.04 2.12 -14.10
N GLY A 187 4.67 3.13 -13.52
CA GLY A 187 4.42 3.50 -12.13
C GLY A 187 3.00 4.01 -11.91
N VAL A 188 2.64 5.12 -12.56
CA VAL A 188 1.27 5.67 -12.51
C VAL A 188 0.73 6.01 -13.90
N LEU A 189 -0.54 5.69 -14.16
CA LEU A 189 -1.24 5.94 -15.41
C LEU A 189 -2.54 6.70 -15.15
N LEU A 190 -2.68 7.90 -15.71
CA LEU A 190 -3.90 8.71 -15.67
C LEU A 190 -4.45 8.90 -17.08
N GLU A 191 -5.60 8.30 -17.37
CA GLU A 191 -6.18 8.32 -18.72
C GLU A 191 -7.71 8.29 -18.72
N LEU A 192 -8.31 8.24 -19.92
CA LEU A 192 -9.76 8.15 -20.14
C LEU A 192 -10.53 9.29 -19.45
N GLY A 193 -10.03 10.52 -19.55
CA GLY A 193 -10.66 11.69 -18.93
C GLY A 193 -10.40 11.81 -17.42
N SER A 194 -9.38 11.15 -16.88
CA SER A 194 -8.93 11.38 -15.50
C SER A 194 -8.31 12.77 -15.39
N VAL A 195 -9.01 13.68 -14.71
CA VAL A 195 -8.62 15.10 -14.58
C VAL A 195 -8.83 15.62 -13.17
N GLY A 196 -8.12 16.69 -12.83
CA GLY A 196 -8.19 17.33 -11.52
C GLY A 196 -7.64 16.48 -10.39
N ASN A 197 -6.78 15.51 -10.70
CA ASN A 197 -6.10 14.70 -9.69
C ASN A 197 -4.77 15.35 -9.30
N VAL A 198 -4.32 15.07 -8.08
CA VAL A 198 -3.04 15.56 -7.53
C VAL A 198 -2.15 14.36 -7.19
N VAL A 199 -0.96 14.32 -7.79
CA VAL A 199 0.08 13.31 -7.54
C VAL A 199 1.30 14.04 -7.00
N ALA A 200 1.51 14.04 -5.68
CA ALA A 200 2.57 14.84 -5.07
C ALA A 200 3.25 14.10 -3.91
N GLN A 201 4.53 14.40 -3.68
CA GLN A 201 5.34 13.86 -2.59
C GLN A 201 5.40 12.33 -2.60
N ASN A 202 5.47 11.74 -3.79
CA ASN A 202 5.68 10.30 -3.97
C ASN A 202 7.11 10.01 -4.41
N ALA A 203 7.54 8.76 -4.28
CA ALA A 203 8.80 8.26 -4.80
C ALA A 203 8.56 7.21 -5.90
N PHE A 204 9.01 7.52 -7.11
CA PHE A 204 8.99 6.61 -8.26
C PHE A 204 10.38 6.03 -8.48
N TRP A 205 10.52 4.70 -8.31
CA TRP A 205 11.84 4.05 -8.25
C TRP A 205 11.91 2.76 -9.08
N GLY A 206 12.86 2.63 -9.99
CA GLY A 206 13.10 1.41 -10.75
C GLY A 206 11.93 0.99 -11.65
N ASN A 207 11.01 1.90 -11.96
CA ASN A 207 9.95 1.63 -12.91
C ASN A 207 10.51 1.73 -14.34
N HIS A 208 9.97 0.96 -15.28
CA HIS A 208 10.37 1.11 -16.68
C HIS A 208 9.92 2.46 -17.26
N VAL A 209 8.70 2.88 -16.90
CA VAL A 209 8.19 4.24 -17.09
C VAL A 209 7.61 4.72 -15.75
N HIS A 210 8.04 5.88 -15.24
CA HIS A 210 7.57 6.35 -13.93
C HIS A 210 6.11 6.79 -13.93
N ALA A 211 5.71 7.58 -14.94
CA ALA A 211 4.35 8.10 -15.03
C ALA A 211 3.93 8.41 -16.47
N TYR A 212 2.63 8.31 -16.73
CA TYR A 212 1.98 8.89 -17.91
C TYR A 212 0.63 9.50 -17.52
N SER A 213 0.32 10.67 -18.09
CA SER A 213 -0.95 11.35 -17.95
C SER A 213 -1.48 11.73 -19.33
N ALA A 214 -2.80 11.67 -19.52
CA ALA A 214 -3.47 12.19 -20.71
C ALA A 214 -3.78 13.69 -20.60
N GLY A 215 -3.41 14.34 -19.49
CA GLY A 215 -3.54 15.78 -19.26
C GLY A 215 -4.60 16.19 -18.25
N GLY A 216 -4.42 17.37 -17.68
CA GLY A 216 -5.37 17.98 -16.75
C GLY A 216 -5.17 17.53 -15.30
N ASN A 217 -3.98 17.06 -14.95
CA ASN A 217 -3.63 16.65 -13.59
C ASN A 217 -2.42 17.44 -13.07
N ALA A 218 -2.33 17.58 -11.75
CA ALA A 218 -1.20 18.20 -11.09
C ALA A 218 -0.25 17.11 -10.57
N PHE A 219 1.04 17.21 -10.92
CA PHE A 219 2.09 16.34 -10.37
C PHE A 219 2.89 17.02 -9.26
N ASP A 220 2.30 18.03 -8.63
CA ASP A 220 2.82 18.75 -7.47
C ASP A 220 1.66 19.38 -6.68
N ASP A 221 1.91 19.79 -5.44
CA ASP A 221 0.92 20.47 -4.59
C ASP A 221 1.00 22.01 -4.61
N GLY A 222 1.73 22.57 -5.59
CA GLY A 222 2.05 23.99 -5.67
C GLY A 222 3.30 24.40 -4.90
N THR A 223 3.85 23.51 -4.07
CA THR A 223 5.09 23.76 -3.32
C THR A 223 6.10 22.62 -3.42
N ARG A 224 5.63 21.37 -3.57
CA ARG A 224 6.46 20.17 -3.64
C ARG A 224 5.85 19.16 -4.63
N GLY A 225 6.72 18.56 -5.42
CA GLY A 225 6.42 17.53 -6.41
C GLY A 225 6.75 16.13 -5.90
N ASN A 226 7.20 15.29 -6.82
CA ASN A 226 7.57 13.90 -6.59
C ASN A 226 9.07 13.69 -6.81
N PHE A 227 9.59 12.61 -6.24
CA PHE A 227 10.91 12.09 -6.56
C PHE A 227 10.83 11.13 -7.75
N TRP A 228 11.68 11.35 -8.75
CA TRP A 228 11.75 10.58 -9.99
C TRP A 228 13.14 9.98 -10.14
N GLU A 229 13.31 8.67 -9.93
CA GLU A 229 14.63 8.03 -10.06
C GLU A 229 15.22 8.29 -11.45
N GLY A 230 16.47 8.75 -11.47
CA GLY A 230 17.21 9.01 -12.71
C GLY A 230 16.92 10.37 -13.35
N PHE A 231 16.02 11.18 -12.77
CA PHE A 231 15.90 12.58 -13.14
C PHE A 231 17.00 13.38 -12.43
N ASP A 232 17.89 13.97 -13.22
CA ASP A 232 19.01 14.78 -12.75
C ASP A 232 18.85 16.20 -13.30
N ALA A 233 18.79 17.16 -12.38
CA ALA A 233 18.67 18.58 -12.68
C ALA A 233 19.33 19.40 -11.56
N PRO A 234 19.70 20.66 -11.80
CA PRO A 234 20.28 21.52 -10.76
C PRO A 234 19.28 21.80 -9.63
N ASP A 235 19.79 21.89 -8.40
CA ASP A 235 19.15 22.54 -7.25
C ASP A 235 20.06 23.71 -6.86
N LYS A 236 19.91 24.88 -7.51
CA LYS A 236 20.83 26.01 -7.36
C LYS A 236 20.62 26.77 -6.05
N ASN A 237 19.41 26.75 -5.52
CA ASN A 237 19.06 27.46 -4.28
C ASN A 237 19.23 26.57 -3.03
N GLY A 238 19.42 25.26 -3.19
CA GLY A 238 19.67 24.30 -2.13
C GLY A 238 18.44 23.98 -1.29
N ASP A 239 17.23 24.12 -1.83
CA ASP A 239 15.97 23.90 -1.11
C ASP A 239 15.45 22.45 -1.19
N GLY A 240 16.17 21.57 -1.92
CA GLY A 240 15.82 20.17 -2.13
C GLY A 240 14.77 19.95 -3.21
N ILE A 241 14.44 20.98 -4.00
CA ILE A 241 13.59 20.94 -5.20
C ILE A 241 14.49 21.19 -6.42
N LEU A 242 14.29 20.39 -7.46
CA LEU A 242 15.03 20.54 -8.71
C LEU A 242 14.46 21.73 -9.52
N ASP A 243 15.36 22.56 -10.05
CA ASP A 243 15.04 23.79 -10.77
C ASP A 243 14.42 23.56 -12.17
N GLU A 244 14.35 22.31 -12.62
CA GLU A 244 13.75 21.91 -13.89
C GLU A 244 12.52 21.03 -13.67
N ALA A 245 11.46 21.29 -14.43
CA ALA A 245 10.23 20.52 -14.35
C ALA A 245 10.40 19.12 -14.99
N TYR A 246 9.85 18.09 -14.34
CA TYR A 246 9.77 16.75 -14.91
C TYR A 246 8.52 16.66 -15.79
N SER A 247 8.66 16.13 -17.01
CA SER A 247 7.53 16.02 -17.96
C SER A 247 6.77 14.71 -17.80
N ILE A 248 5.44 14.76 -17.76
CA ILE A 248 4.54 13.60 -17.68
C ILE A 248 3.49 13.70 -18.79
N GLY A 249 3.87 13.35 -20.02
CA GLY A 249 3.01 13.53 -21.19
C GLY A 249 2.72 15.03 -21.40
N PRO A 250 1.45 15.46 -21.43
CA PRO A 250 1.06 16.87 -21.52
C PRO A 250 1.09 17.60 -20.17
N ASP A 251 1.18 16.88 -19.04
CA ASP A 251 1.33 17.46 -17.70
C ASP A 251 2.81 17.52 -17.31
N LYS A 252 3.11 18.16 -16.18
CA LYS A 252 4.46 18.23 -15.61
C LYS A 252 4.43 18.35 -14.10
N ASP A 253 5.48 17.88 -13.47
CA ASP A 253 5.82 18.18 -12.08
C ASP A 253 6.71 19.41 -12.07
N ARG A 254 6.23 20.51 -11.47
CA ARG A 254 6.95 21.79 -11.45
C ARG A 254 7.93 21.90 -10.30
N PHE A 255 7.84 20.99 -9.32
CA PHE A 255 8.67 21.02 -8.12
C PHE A 255 9.27 19.64 -7.82
N PRO A 256 9.98 18.98 -8.77
CA PRO A 256 10.51 17.65 -8.55
C PRO A 256 11.45 17.62 -7.34
N LEU A 257 11.40 16.55 -6.56
CA LEU A 257 12.20 16.43 -5.34
C LEU A 257 13.58 15.86 -5.64
N LEU A 258 14.62 16.46 -5.04
CA LEU A 258 16.00 15.97 -5.12
C LEU A 258 16.17 14.60 -4.44
N SER A 259 15.38 14.31 -3.41
CA SER A 259 15.44 13.04 -2.66
C SER A 259 14.05 12.51 -2.35
N ALA A 260 13.96 11.19 -2.18
CA ALA A 260 12.70 10.52 -1.87
C ALA A 260 12.18 10.97 -0.48
N PRO A 261 10.88 11.29 -0.36
CA PRO A 261 10.25 11.65 0.92
C PRO A 261 10.00 10.45 1.84
#